data_AF-A0A7X7DTT7-F1
#
_entry.id   AF-A0A7X7DTT7-F1
#
_cell.length_a   1.000
_cell.length_b   1.000
_cell.length_c   1.000
_cell.angle_alpha   90.00
_cell.angle_beta   90.00
_cell.angle_gamma   90.00
#
_symmetry.space_group_name_H-M   'P 1'
#
loop_
_entity.id
_entity.type
_entity.pdbx_description
1 polymer ?
#
loop_
_entity_poly.entity_id
_entity_poly.type
_entity_poly.pdbx_seq_one_letter_code
_entity_poly.pdbx_strand_id
1 'polypeptide(L)'
;MKRLLFVIVFLCCLSAPAFGSGSIVEATSILERWTAFHWGRDCLVWLVHYPEELVDPWVAAEAARSGMSEAESAQYRASFTSELRIADTEPFLLTVYVFGPRPLDLGSFASAVQLETNEGKKIPPLSYERKFDQPLSGIVQGLVFFPKQAEKGFSVIIKNLGIHEEQRFSFDRADGPLVAAAEPEVVVVELPPAPKKEPVKPQPPKREKPTPTPPPPPPVATPQELAELKPEPVVVDLPVPEKQK
;
A
#
# COMPACT_ATOMS: atom_id res chain seq x y z
N MET A 1 23.35 -54.60 -7.97
CA MET A 1 23.06 -53.58 -9.01
C MET A 1 21.59 -53.14 -9.07
N LYS A 2 20.59 -54.04 -8.97
CA LYS A 2 19.15 -53.65 -9.00
C LYS A 2 18.64 -52.84 -7.79
N ARG A 3 19.25 -52.97 -6.61
CA ARG A 3 18.87 -52.21 -5.40
C ARG A 3 19.40 -50.78 -5.36
N LEU A 4 20.49 -50.50 -6.09
CA LEU A 4 21.09 -49.16 -6.18
C LEU A 4 20.33 -48.27 -7.16
N LEU A 5 19.70 -48.87 -8.19
CA LEU A 5 18.88 -48.14 -9.17
C LEU A 5 17.55 -47.64 -8.56
N PHE A 6 17.00 -48.34 -7.56
CA PHE A 6 15.73 -47.99 -6.92
C PHE A 6 15.85 -46.77 -5.98
N VAL A 7 17.03 -46.53 -5.42
CA VAL A 7 17.28 -45.39 -4.51
C VAL A 7 17.43 -44.07 -5.29
N ILE A 8 17.97 -44.12 -6.51
CA ILE A 8 18.13 -42.92 -7.36
C ILE A 8 16.77 -42.47 -7.94
N VAL A 9 15.87 -43.39 -8.27
CA VAL A 9 14.52 -43.05 -8.76
C VAL A 9 13.63 -42.46 -7.66
N PHE A 10 13.80 -42.89 -6.39
CA PHE A 10 13.04 -42.34 -5.27
C PHE A 10 13.57 -40.97 -4.80
N LEU A 11 14.86 -40.69 -5.00
CA LEU A 11 15.49 -39.41 -4.61
C LEU A 11 15.19 -38.26 -5.60
N CYS A 12 14.79 -38.56 -6.84
CA CYS A 12 14.33 -37.55 -7.81
C CYS A 12 12.87 -37.10 -7.58
N CYS A 13 12.09 -37.78 -6.74
CA CYS A 13 10.69 -37.40 -6.44
C CYS A 13 10.55 -36.45 -5.24
N LEU A 14 11.66 -36.09 -4.56
CA LEU A 14 11.66 -35.16 -3.42
C LEU A 14 12.16 -33.76 -3.78
N SER A 15 12.53 -33.52 -5.04
CA SER A 15 12.75 -32.18 -5.57
C SER A 15 11.42 -31.54 -5.90
N ALA A 16 10.61 -31.26 -4.88
CA ALA A 16 9.52 -30.31 -5.04
C ALA A 16 10.17 -28.97 -5.47
N PRO A 17 9.84 -28.44 -6.65
CA PRO A 17 10.32 -27.12 -7.03
C PRO A 17 9.85 -26.13 -5.98
N ALA A 18 10.79 -25.34 -5.45
CA ALA A 18 10.50 -24.23 -4.55
C ALA A 18 9.80 -23.10 -5.33
N PHE A 19 8.58 -23.33 -5.80
CA PHE A 19 7.77 -22.38 -6.58
C PHE A 19 7.14 -21.26 -5.74
N GLY A 20 7.51 -21.13 -4.46
CA GLY A 20 6.84 -20.21 -3.54
C GLY A 20 7.46 -18.82 -3.41
N SER A 21 8.79 -18.71 -3.42
CA SER A 21 9.45 -17.44 -3.07
C SER A 21 9.78 -16.54 -4.27
N GLY A 22 10.08 -17.13 -5.44
CA GLY A 22 10.43 -16.35 -6.63
C GLY A 22 9.26 -15.57 -7.22
N SER A 23 8.09 -16.19 -7.27
CA SER A 23 6.88 -15.62 -7.86
C SER A 23 6.35 -14.40 -7.10
N ILE A 24 6.35 -14.45 -5.76
CA ILE A 24 5.92 -13.31 -4.95
C ILE A 24 6.90 -12.13 -5.03
N VAL A 25 8.21 -12.41 -5.07
CA VAL A 25 9.23 -11.36 -5.24
C VAL A 25 9.05 -10.70 -6.60
N GLU A 26 8.89 -11.48 -7.67
CA GLU A 26 8.66 -10.97 -9.02
C GLU A 26 7.36 -10.15 -9.12
N ALA A 27 6.25 -10.68 -8.61
CA ALA A 27 4.97 -9.96 -8.59
C ALA A 27 5.07 -8.64 -7.81
N THR A 28 5.77 -8.64 -6.69
CA THR A 28 5.99 -7.43 -5.88
C THR A 28 6.84 -6.41 -6.63
N SER A 29 7.95 -6.84 -7.26
CA SER A 29 8.78 -5.94 -8.07
C SER A 29 8.02 -5.34 -9.26
N ILE A 30 7.10 -6.08 -9.87
CA ILE A 30 6.19 -5.55 -10.90
C ILE A 30 5.28 -4.48 -10.28
N LEU A 31 4.59 -4.79 -9.18
CA LEU A 31 3.70 -3.83 -8.52
C LEU A 31 4.43 -2.55 -8.10
N GLU A 32 5.64 -2.66 -7.55
CA GLU A 32 6.47 -1.52 -7.16
C GLU A 32 6.84 -0.64 -8.36
N ARG A 33 7.29 -1.25 -9.47
CA ARG A 33 7.60 -0.53 -10.73
C ARG A 33 6.40 0.22 -11.29
N TRP A 34 5.21 -0.37 -11.14
CA TRP A 34 3.95 0.12 -11.65
C TRP A 34 3.13 0.91 -10.61
N THR A 35 3.78 1.33 -9.52
CA THR A 35 3.19 2.21 -8.51
C THR A 35 3.79 3.61 -8.58
N ALA A 36 2.95 4.64 -8.63
CA ALA A 36 3.37 6.04 -8.56
C ALA A 36 2.50 6.80 -7.58
N PHE A 37 3.08 7.76 -6.85
CA PHE A 37 2.35 8.60 -5.91
C PHE A 37 2.80 10.06 -5.96
N HIS A 38 1.86 10.95 -5.63
CA HIS A 38 2.12 12.38 -5.51
C HIS A 38 1.29 13.01 -4.40
N TRP A 39 1.88 14.03 -3.79
CA TRP A 39 1.19 14.90 -2.85
C TRP A 39 0.34 15.93 -3.60
N GLY A 40 -0.90 16.10 -3.15
CA GLY A 40 -1.72 17.28 -3.41
C GLY A 40 -1.71 18.22 -2.20
N ARG A 41 -2.47 19.32 -2.26
CA ARG A 41 -2.43 20.35 -1.20
C ARG A 41 -2.84 19.79 0.16
N ASP A 42 -3.90 19.00 0.16
CA ASP A 42 -4.49 18.39 1.36
C ASP A 42 -4.84 16.90 1.14
N CYS A 43 -4.12 16.24 0.24
CA CYS A 43 -4.31 14.84 -0.08
C CYS A 43 -3.01 14.14 -0.52
N LEU A 44 -3.00 12.82 -0.42
CA LEU A 44 -2.00 11.93 -1.04
C LEU A 44 -2.73 11.06 -2.06
N VAL A 45 -2.19 11.00 -3.28
CA VAL A 45 -2.75 10.19 -4.36
C VAL A 45 -1.72 9.18 -4.80
N TRP A 46 -2.12 7.92 -4.96
CA TRP A 46 -1.28 6.91 -5.61
C TRP A 46 -2.08 6.04 -6.57
N LEU A 47 -1.37 5.56 -7.57
CA LEU A 47 -1.87 4.72 -8.65
C LEU A 47 -1.04 3.44 -8.69
N VAL A 48 -1.71 2.31 -8.84
CA VAL A 48 -1.08 1.01 -9.12
C VAL A 48 -1.64 0.53 -10.45
N HIS A 49 -0.80 0.37 -11.47
CA HIS A 49 -1.19 -0.26 -12.74
C HIS A 49 -1.10 -1.78 -12.59
N TYR A 50 -2.10 -2.50 -13.12
CA TYR A 50 -2.07 -3.97 -13.19
C TYR A 50 -1.76 -4.41 -14.63
N PRO A 51 -0.47 -4.48 -15.01
CA PRO A 51 -0.08 -4.89 -16.36
C PRO A 51 -0.32 -6.39 -16.56
N GLU A 52 -0.35 -6.82 -17.82
CA GLU A 52 -0.47 -8.24 -18.17
C GLU A 52 0.69 -9.09 -17.61
N GLU A 53 1.90 -8.53 -17.52
CA GLU A 53 3.07 -9.21 -16.95
C GLU A 53 2.92 -9.56 -15.45
N LEU A 54 1.98 -8.93 -14.74
CA LEU A 54 1.69 -9.27 -13.34
C LEU A 54 0.96 -10.61 -13.21
N VAL A 55 0.16 -11.00 -14.21
CA VAL A 55 -0.83 -12.08 -14.10
C VAL A 55 -0.17 -13.39 -13.65
N ASP A 56 0.85 -13.85 -14.37
CA ASP A 56 1.43 -15.17 -14.11
C ASP A 56 2.23 -15.21 -12.79
N PRO A 57 3.11 -14.23 -12.47
CA PRO A 57 3.79 -14.18 -11.17
C PRO A 57 2.81 -14.09 -9.99
N TRP A 58 1.75 -13.29 -10.11
CA TRP A 58 0.74 -13.13 -9.08
C TRP A 58 -0.07 -14.41 -8.85
N VAL A 59 -0.54 -15.04 -9.93
CA VAL A 59 -1.28 -16.31 -9.87
C VAL A 59 -0.41 -17.42 -9.27
N ALA A 60 0.86 -17.51 -9.66
CA ALA A 60 1.78 -18.50 -9.11
C ALA A 60 2.04 -18.27 -7.61
N ALA A 61 2.21 -17.02 -7.19
CA ALA A 61 2.38 -16.66 -5.78
C ALA A 61 1.13 -17.02 -4.96
N GLU A 62 -0.05 -16.70 -5.48
CA GLU A 62 -1.32 -16.98 -4.80
C GLU A 62 -1.62 -18.49 -4.73
N ALA A 63 -1.36 -19.22 -5.81
CA ALA A 63 -1.52 -20.67 -5.84
C ALA A 63 -0.61 -21.36 -4.82
N ALA A 64 0.65 -20.92 -4.72
CA ALA A 64 1.60 -21.45 -3.74
C ALA A 64 1.20 -21.09 -2.30
N ARG A 65 0.74 -19.86 -2.07
CA ARG A 65 0.29 -19.37 -0.75
C ARG A 65 -0.94 -20.10 -0.24
N SER A 66 -1.91 -20.35 -1.12
CA SER A 66 -3.22 -20.90 -0.77
C SER A 66 -3.31 -22.42 -1.01
N GLY A 67 -2.25 -23.06 -1.52
CA GLY A 67 -2.21 -24.49 -1.79
C GLY A 67 -3.16 -24.93 -2.93
N MET A 68 -3.37 -24.06 -3.93
CA MET A 68 -4.30 -24.31 -5.02
C MET A 68 -3.83 -25.45 -5.92
N SER A 69 -4.77 -26.30 -6.35
CA SER A 69 -4.58 -27.22 -7.47
C SER A 69 -4.41 -26.48 -8.80
N GLU A 70 -3.97 -27.18 -9.84
CA GLU A 70 -3.82 -26.61 -11.19
C GLU A 70 -5.15 -26.06 -11.74
N ALA A 71 -6.26 -26.77 -11.49
CA ALA A 71 -7.60 -26.34 -11.91
C ALA A 71 -8.06 -25.08 -11.16
N GLU A 72 -7.81 -25.00 -9.86
CA GLU A 72 -8.12 -23.81 -9.04
C GLU A 72 -7.26 -22.62 -9.46
N SER A 73 -5.98 -22.84 -9.73
CA SER A 73 -5.07 -21.81 -10.22
C SER A 73 -5.49 -21.28 -11.60
N ALA A 74 -5.88 -22.16 -12.53
CA ALA A 74 -6.40 -21.76 -13.83
C ALA A 74 -7.71 -20.96 -13.72
N GLN A 75 -8.62 -21.37 -12.82
CA GLN A 75 -9.85 -20.63 -12.55
C GLN A 75 -9.55 -19.27 -11.92
N TYR A 76 -8.62 -19.20 -10.97
CA TYR A 76 -8.18 -17.95 -10.35
C TYR A 76 -7.58 -17.00 -11.37
N ARG A 77 -6.71 -17.49 -12.27
CA ARG A 77 -6.15 -16.72 -13.39
C ARG A 77 -7.26 -16.12 -14.25
N ALA A 78 -8.23 -16.94 -14.67
CA ALA A 78 -9.35 -16.48 -15.50
C ALA A 78 -10.15 -15.37 -14.79
N SER A 79 -10.49 -15.58 -13.50
CA SER A 79 -11.18 -14.59 -12.69
C SER A 79 -10.38 -13.29 -12.57
N PHE A 80 -9.11 -13.37 -12.13
CA PHE A 80 -8.23 -12.22 -11.95
C PHE A 80 -8.08 -11.39 -13.23
N THR A 81 -7.80 -12.03 -14.37
CA THR A 81 -7.68 -11.36 -15.67
C THR A 81 -9.00 -10.70 -16.10
N SER A 82 -10.13 -11.37 -15.87
CA SER A 82 -11.45 -10.88 -16.29
C SER A 82 -11.95 -9.71 -15.43
N GLU A 83 -11.80 -9.79 -14.10
CA GLU A 83 -12.25 -8.76 -13.16
C GLU A 83 -11.47 -7.46 -13.34
N LEU A 84 -10.15 -7.57 -13.56
CA LEU A 84 -9.29 -6.43 -13.88
C LEU A 84 -9.33 -6.06 -15.37
N ARG A 85 -10.04 -6.81 -16.22
CA ARG A 85 -10.17 -6.55 -17.67
C ARG A 85 -8.81 -6.34 -18.35
N ILE A 86 -7.79 -7.09 -17.93
CA ILE A 86 -6.38 -6.90 -18.33
C ILE A 86 -6.19 -7.10 -19.83
N ALA A 87 -6.98 -8.00 -20.43
CA ALA A 87 -6.91 -8.29 -21.87
C ALA A 87 -7.34 -7.09 -22.74
N ASP A 88 -8.33 -6.31 -22.27
CA ASP A 88 -9.01 -5.30 -23.09
C ASP A 88 -8.64 -3.85 -22.70
N THR A 89 -8.01 -3.66 -21.55
CA THR A 89 -7.79 -2.34 -20.95
C THR A 89 -6.43 -2.21 -20.27
N GLU A 90 -6.05 -0.98 -19.94
CA GLU A 90 -5.05 -0.70 -18.91
C GLU A 90 -5.76 -0.39 -17.58
N PRO A 91 -5.82 -1.35 -16.65
CA PRO A 91 -6.46 -1.17 -15.35
C PRO A 91 -5.53 -0.53 -14.33
N PHE A 92 -6.05 0.44 -13.59
CA PHE A 92 -5.37 1.09 -12.48
C PHE A 92 -6.22 1.06 -11.23
N LEU A 93 -5.59 0.78 -10.09
CA LEU A 93 -6.15 1.12 -8.79
C LEU A 93 -5.75 2.55 -8.45
N LEU A 94 -6.73 3.45 -8.41
CA LEU A 94 -6.54 4.81 -7.89
C LEU A 94 -6.92 4.84 -6.42
N THR A 95 -6.02 5.37 -5.59
CA THR A 95 -6.34 5.68 -4.20
C THR A 95 -6.03 7.14 -3.90
N VAL A 96 -7.01 7.79 -3.26
CA VAL A 96 -6.94 9.18 -2.82
C VAL A 96 -7.17 9.21 -1.32
N TYR A 97 -6.16 9.64 -0.57
CA TYR A 97 -6.28 9.91 0.85
C TYR A 97 -6.40 11.42 1.07
N VAL A 98 -7.60 11.89 1.38
CA VAL A 98 -7.90 13.29 1.70
C VAL A 98 -7.84 13.48 3.22
N PHE A 99 -6.90 14.30 3.66
CA PHE A 99 -6.69 14.64 5.08
C PHE A 99 -6.97 16.12 5.36
N GLY A 100 -7.44 16.87 4.36
CA GLY A 100 -7.83 18.27 4.48
C GLY A 100 -9.17 18.49 5.19
N PRO A 101 -9.45 19.73 5.62
CA PRO A 101 -10.71 20.10 6.25
C PRO A 101 -11.90 20.17 5.27
N ARG A 102 -11.63 20.20 3.96
CA ARG A 102 -12.66 20.20 2.91
C ARG A 102 -12.51 18.94 2.05
N PRO A 103 -13.63 18.36 1.58
CA PRO A 103 -13.58 17.30 0.59
C PRO A 103 -12.81 17.73 -0.67
N LEU A 104 -12.08 16.81 -1.28
CA LEU A 104 -11.41 17.04 -2.56
C LEU A 104 -12.42 16.88 -3.69
N ASP A 105 -12.61 17.92 -4.48
CA ASP A 105 -13.43 17.87 -5.69
C ASP A 105 -12.53 17.81 -6.93
N LEU A 106 -12.57 16.68 -7.63
CA LEU A 106 -11.84 16.48 -8.89
C LEU A 106 -12.62 17.06 -10.09
N GLY A 107 -13.88 17.46 -9.91
CA GLY A 107 -14.81 17.80 -10.97
C GLY A 107 -15.31 16.55 -11.71
N SER A 108 -15.56 16.69 -13.02
CA SER A 108 -15.86 15.52 -13.86
C SER A 108 -14.62 14.62 -13.96
N PHE A 109 -14.67 13.45 -13.32
CA PHE A 109 -13.51 12.58 -13.22
C PHE A 109 -12.97 12.17 -14.60
N ALA A 110 -13.87 11.90 -15.55
CA ALA A 110 -13.53 11.58 -16.94
C ALA A 110 -12.67 12.66 -17.65
N SER A 111 -12.75 13.92 -17.19
CA SER A 111 -11.93 15.03 -17.71
C SER A 111 -10.72 15.34 -16.83
N ALA A 112 -10.79 15.00 -15.54
CA ALA A 112 -9.74 15.27 -14.56
C ALA A 112 -8.61 14.23 -14.61
N VAL A 113 -8.90 13.01 -15.06
CA VAL A 113 -7.93 11.91 -15.13
C VAL A 113 -7.78 11.45 -16.58
N GLN A 114 -6.56 11.46 -17.10
CA GLN A 114 -6.26 11.09 -18.49
C GLN A 114 -4.98 10.26 -18.57
N LEU A 115 -4.94 9.26 -19.44
CA LEU A 115 -3.71 8.57 -19.80
C LEU A 115 -3.02 9.37 -20.90
N GLU A 116 -1.74 9.65 -20.74
CA GLU A 116 -0.88 10.30 -21.72
C GLU A 116 0.08 9.28 -22.31
N THR A 117 0.03 9.08 -23.62
CA THR A 117 0.95 8.18 -24.33
C THR A 117 2.33 8.82 -24.50
N ASN A 118 3.35 8.03 -24.87
CA ASN A 118 4.68 8.55 -25.23
C ASN A 118 4.64 9.64 -26.32
N GLU A 119 3.64 9.62 -27.19
CA GLU A 119 3.43 10.63 -28.24
C GLU A 119 2.80 11.94 -27.71
N GLY A 120 2.52 12.01 -26.40
CA GLY A 120 1.86 13.16 -25.76
C GLY A 120 0.34 13.20 -25.95
N LYS A 121 -0.26 12.14 -26.48
CA LYS A 121 -1.72 12.08 -26.68
C LYS A 121 -2.41 11.79 -25.35
N LYS A 122 -3.33 12.67 -24.94
CA LYS A 122 -4.18 12.50 -23.75
C LYS A 122 -5.46 11.75 -24.11
N ILE A 123 -5.75 10.69 -23.37
CA ILE A 123 -6.83 9.73 -23.61
C ILE A 123 -7.67 9.61 -22.33
N PRO A 124 -9.00 9.83 -22.39
CA PRO A 124 -9.86 9.65 -21.22
C PRO A 124 -10.02 8.17 -20.84
N PRO A 125 -10.43 7.86 -19.60
CA PRO A 125 -10.75 6.50 -19.21
C PRO A 125 -11.98 6.00 -19.96
N LEU A 126 -12.00 4.70 -20.28
CA LEU A 126 -13.18 4.01 -20.82
C LEU A 126 -14.28 3.89 -19.77
N SER A 127 -13.88 3.62 -18.52
CA SER A 127 -14.78 3.45 -17.39
C SER A 127 -14.01 3.58 -16.08
N TYR A 128 -14.72 3.95 -15.02
CA TYR A 128 -14.17 4.10 -13.68
C TYR A 128 -15.29 3.98 -12.65
N GLU A 129 -14.92 3.81 -11.38
CA GLU A 129 -15.90 3.79 -10.30
C GLU A 129 -16.51 5.18 -10.03
N ARG A 130 -17.84 5.28 -10.12
CA ARG A 130 -18.59 6.55 -10.00
C ARG A 130 -18.42 7.32 -8.68
N LYS A 131 -17.84 6.68 -7.66
CA LYS A 131 -17.50 7.36 -6.40
C LYS A 131 -16.54 8.53 -6.63
N PHE A 132 -15.75 8.49 -7.71
CA PHE A 132 -14.84 9.56 -8.08
C PHE A 132 -15.50 10.81 -8.69
N ASP A 133 -16.78 10.72 -9.10
CA ASP A 133 -17.57 11.89 -9.54
C ASP A 133 -18.17 12.67 -8.36
N GLN A 134 -17.90 12.25 -7.13
CA GLN A 134 -18.37 12.91 -5.90
C GLN A 134 -17.20 13.53 -5.15
N PRO A 135 -17.43 14.56 -4.32
CA PRO A 135 -16.40 15.08 -3.44
C PRO A 135 -15.82 13.99 -2.53
N LEU A 136 -14.50 13.85 -2.52
CA LEU A 136 -13.77 12.78 -1.84
C LEU A 136 -13.40 13.19 -0.41
N SER A 137 -13.52 12.28 0.54
CA SER A 137 -13.15 12.49 1.94
C SER A 137 -12.57 11.21 2.54
N GLY A 138 -11.60 11.34 3.44
CA GLY A 138 -10.90 10.19 4.00
C GLY A 138 -10.14 9.41 2.91
N ILE A 139 -10.19 8.07 2.96
CA ILE A 139 -9.54 7.21 1.97
C ILE A 139 -10.59 6.73 0.96
N VAL A 140 -10.42 7.09 -0.30
CA VAL A 140 -11.26 6.62 -1.41
C VAL A 140 -10.41 5.86 -2.40
N GLN A 141 -10.79 4.61 -2.66
CA GLN A 141 -10.10 3.70 -3.55
C GLN A 141 -11.06 3.18 -4.63
N GLY A 142 -10.60 3.04 -5.86
CA GLY A 142 -11.38 2.44 -6.94
C GLY A 142 -10.62 2.21 -8.23
N LEU A 143 -11.20 1.38 -9.10
CA LEU A 143 -10.62 1.03 -10.39
C LEU A 143 -10.92 2.06 -11.47
N VAL A 144 -9.93 2.29 -12.33
CA VAL A 144 -9.99 3.13 -13.52
C VAL A 144 -9.43 2.32 -14.68
N PHE A 145 -10.16 2.26 -15.79
CA PHE A 145 -9.79 1.47 -16.96
C PHE A 145 -9.57 2.39 -18.16
N PHE A 146 -8.35 2.44 -18.69
CA PHE A 146 -8.03 3.14 -19.93
C PHE A 146 -8.04 2.19 -21.14
N PRO A 147 -8.14 2.71 -22.37
CA PRO A 147 -7.91 1.89 -23.55
C PRO A 147 -6.57 1.18 -23.48
N LYS A 148 -6.51 -0.07 -23.95
CA LYS A 148 -5.28 -0.85 -24.04
C LYS A 148 -4.23 -0.08 -24.86
N GLN A 149 -2.99 -0.03 -24.38
CA GLN A 149 -1.89 0.61 -25.08
C GLN A 149 -1.02 -0.45 -25.78
N ALA A 150 -0.60 -0.17 -27.02
CA ALA A 150 0.27 -1.07 -27.77
C ALA A 150 1.72 -1.02 -27.26
N GLU A 151 2.15 0.17 -26.84
CA GLU A 151 3.49 0.43 -26.32
C GLU A 151 3.45 0.68 -24.82
N LYS A 152 4.46 0.18 -24.12
CA LYS A 152 4.74 0.56 -22.74
C LYS A 152 5.38 1.95 -22.71
N GLY A 153 5.20 2.68 -21.62
CA GLY A 153 5.60 4.08 -21.53
C GLY A 153 4.39 4.99 -21.69
N PHE A 154 3.57 5.04 -20.66
CA PHE A 154 2.51 6.03 -20.56
C PHE A 154 2.56 6.61 -19.16
N SER A 155 1.94 7.77 -19.01
CA SER A 155 1.73 8.39 -17.71
C SER A 155 0.24 8.62 -17.49
N VAL A 156 -0.17 8.75 -16.24
CA VAL A 156 -1.51 9.21 -15.90
C VAL A 156 -1.43 10.65 -15.42
N ILE A 157 -2.26 11.51 -15.99
CA ILE A 157 -2.39 12.91 -15.60
C ILE A 157 -3.63 13.05 -14.72
N ILE A 158 -3.46 13.66 -13.54
CA ILE A 158 -4.57 14.00 -12.64
C ILE A 158 -4.57 15.51 -12.40
N LYS A 159 -5.72 16.15 -12.60
CA LYS A 159 -5.93 17.58 -12.35
C LYS A 159 -6.55 17.82 -10.98
N ASN A 160 -6.60 19.09 -10.57
CA ASN A 160 -7.35 19.53 -9.39
C ASN A 160 -6.84 19.00 -8.04
N LEU A 161 -5.54 18.65 -7.94
CA LEU A 161 -4.91 18.24 -6.67
C LEU A 161 -4.47 19.42 -5.79
N GLY A 162 -4.55 20.66 -6.31
CA GLY A 162 -4.39 21.89 -5.53
C GLY A 162 -2.97 22.43 -5.36
N ILE A 163 -1.92 21.71 -5.83
CA ILE A 163 -0.53 22.23 -5.87
C ILE A 163 -0.18 22.68 -7.29
N HIS A 164 -0.38 21.79 -8.25
CA HIS A 164 -0.14 22.03 -9.67
C HIS A 164 -1.46 21.94 -10.44
N GLU A 165 -1.54 22.56 -11.62
CA GLU A 165 -2.71 22.45 -12.50
C GLU A 165 -2.95 21.00 -12.94
N GLU A 166 -1.86 20.32 -13.29
CA GLU A 166 -1.84 18.91 -13.68
C GLU A 166 -0.66 18.21 -12.98
N GLN A 167 -0.91 17.02 -12.44
CA GLN A 167 0.10 16.15 -11.87
C GLN A 167 0.29 14.92 -12.76
N ARG A 168 1.53 14.67 -13.17
CA ARG A 168 1.89 13.52 -14.02
C ARG A 168 2.46 12.39 -13.18
N PHE A 169 1.79 11.23 -13.21
CA PHE A 169 2.19 9.97 -12.61
C PHE A 169 2.85 9.12 -13.69
N SER A 170 4.17 8.95 -13.60
CA SER A 170 4.93 8.12 -14.54
C SER A 170 5.30 6.80 -13.89
N PHE A 171 5.11 5.73 -14.65
CA PHE A 171 5.41 4.35 -14.30
C PHE A 171 6.60 3.92 -15.16
N ASP A 172 7.36 2.91 -14.74
CA ASP A 172 8.64 2.51 -15.37
C ASP A 172 9.87 3.36 -14.95
N ARG A 173 9.90 3.81 -13.68
CA ARG A 173 11.20 4.11 -13.08
C ARG A 173 11.90 2.79 -12.76
N ALA A 174 12.85 2.42 -13.61
CA ALA A 174 14.06 1.77 -13.11
C ALA A 174 14.65 2.73 -12.05
N ASP A 175 14.64 2.30 -10.79
CA ASP A 175 15.34 2.94 -9.67
C ASP A 175 14.92 4.39 -9.37
N GLY A 176 13.71 4.58 -8.87
CA GLY A 176 13.45 5.65 -7.90
C GLY A 176 13.55 5.04 -6.50
N PRO A 177 14.36 5.58 -5.56
CA PRO A 177 14.46 4.96 -4.25
C PRO A 177 13.09 5.07 -3.54
N LEU A 178 12.38 3.95 -3.41
CA LEU A 178 11.85 3.65 -2.09
C LEU A 178 13.08 3.68 -1.20
N VAL A 179 13.07 4.56 -0.22
CA VAL A 179 14.13 4.68 0.77
C VAL A 179 14.19 3.34 1.51
N ALA A 180 14.91 2.37 0.94
CA ALA A 180 15.56 1.33 1.69
C ALA A 180 16.37 2.11 2.72
N ALA A 181 16.02 1.90 3.99
CA ALA A 181 16.73 2.46 5.11
C ALA A 181 18.22 2.20 4.85
N ALA A 182 18.95 3.26 4.48
CA ALA A 182 20.40 3.23 4.53
C ALA A 182 20.70 2.91 5.99
N GLU A 183 21.27 1.74 6.24
CA GLU A 183 21.81 1.43 7.54
C GLU A 183 22.70 2.60 7.94
N PRO A 184 22.47 3.22 9.12
CA PRO A 184 23.27 4.37 9.51
C PRO A 184 24.72 3.91 9.62
N GLU A 185 25.58 4.47 8.77
CA GLU A 185 27.02 4.35 8.88
C GLU A 185 27.41 4.90 10.26
N VAL A 186 27.75 3.99 11.19
CA VAL A 186 28.16 4.36 12.55
C VAL A 186 29.55 4.97 12.47
N VAL A 187 29.61 6.28 12.27
CA VAL A 187 30.84 7.05 12.50
C VAL A 187 31.03 7.17 14.00
N VAL A 188 31.84 6.26 14.56
CA VAL A 188 32.29 6.34 15.96
C VAL A 188 33.26 7.52 16.07
N VAL A 189 32.77 8.66 16.56
CA VAL A 189 33.62 9.75 17.02
C VAL A 189 34.04 9.43 18.45
N GLU A 190 35.26 8.93 18.65
CA GLU A 190 35.87 8.84 19.98
C GLU A 190 36.15 10.25 20.50
N LEU A 191 35.49 10.62 21.59
CA LEU A 191 35.79 11.85 22.33
C LEU A 191 37.06 11.63 23.20
N PRO A 192 37.99 12.59 23.27
CA PRO A 192 39.17 12.48 24.10
C PRO A 192 38.80 12.46 25.60
N PRO A 193 39.57 11.74 26.45
CA PRO A 193 39.21 11.56 27.85
C PRO A 193 39.35 12.87 28.64
N ALA A 194 38.31 13.19 29.40
CA ALA A 194 38.29 14.36 30.28
C ALA A 194 39.32 14.23 31.44
N PRO A 195 39.94 15.34 31.90
CA PRO A 195 40.91 15.31 32.99
C PRO A 195 40.24 14.96 34.33
N LYS A 196 40.86 14.04 35.08
CA LYS A 196 40.45 13.68 36.44
C LYS A 196 40.68 14.86 37.40
N LYS A 197 39.64 15.27 38.12
CA LYS A 197 39.77 16.09 39.34
C LYS A 197 39.44 15.23 40.56
N GLU A 198 40.32 15.33 41.56
CA GLU A 198 40.28 14.65 42.86
C GLU A 198 39.06 15.03 43.72
N PRO A 199 38.67 14.17 44.69
CA PRO A 199 37.39 14.30 45.39
C PRO A 199 37.42 15.36 46.49
N VAL A 200 36.47 16.30 46.46
CA VAL A 200 36.17 17.19 47.58
C VAL A 200 35.23 16.49 48.57
N LYS A 201 35.58 16.58 49.84
CA LYS A 201 34.92 15.99 51.02
C LYS A 201 33.47 16.50 51.20
N PRO A 202 32.52 15.71 51.74
CA PRO A 202 31.09 16.03 51.71
C PRO A 202 30.70 17.15 52.68
N GLN A 203 29.87 18.11 52.24
CA GLN A 203 29.07 18.95 53.13
C GLN A 203 27.65 18.34 53.29
N PRO A 204 27.02 18.46 54.47
CA PRO A 204 25.72 17.87 54.75
C PRO A 204 24.59 18.58 53.98
N PRO A 205 23.57 17.84 53.51
CA PRO A 205 22.52 18.38 52.66
C PRO A 205 21.57 19.30 53.43
N LYS A 206 21.38 20.50 52.89
CA LYS A 206 20.27 21.40 53.25
C LYS A 206 19.00 20.84 52.61
N ARG A 207 17.98 20.59 53.43
CA ARG A 207 16.71 19.97 53.04
C ARG A 207 15.88 20.96 52.21
N GLU A 208 15.83 20.77 50.90
CA GLU A 208 14.87 21.43 50.01
C GLU A 208 13.75 20.44 49.62
N LYS A 209 12.53 20.99 49.50
CA LYS A 209 11.26 20.27 49.36
C LYS A 209 11.20 19.49 48.03
N PRO A 210 10.48 18.36 48.00
CA PRO A 210 10.31 17.57 46.77
C PRO A 210 9.46 18.33 45.75
N THR A 211 10.07 18.62 44.60
CA THR A 211 9.34 18.93 43.36
C THR A 211 8.79 17.60 42.80
N PRO A 212 7.51 17.54 42.40
CA PRO A 212 6.88 16.29 41.97
C PRO A 212 7.52 15.71 40.71
N THR A 213 7.64 14.39 40.70
CA THR A 213 8.10 13.54 39.60
C THR A 213 7.27 13.79 38.34
N PRO A 214 7.87 13.79 37.13
CA PRO A 214 7.09 13.66 35.90
C PRO A 214 6.28 12.35 35.96
N PRO A 215 5.01 12.33 35.49
CA PRO A 215 4.23 11.11 35.47
C PRO A 215 4.90 10.06 34.56
N PRO A 216 4.76 8.76 34.87
CA PRO A 216 5.23 7.71 33.98
C PRO A 216 4.50 7.80 32.63
N PRO A 217 5.13 7.34 31.53
CA PRO A 217 4.41 7.21 30.27
C PRO A 217 3.18 6.32 30.47
N PRO A 218 2.08 6.57 29.74
CA PRO A 218 0.89 5.74 29.85
C PRO A 218 1.26 4.28 29.53
N PRO A 219 0.64 3.30 30.21
CA PRO A 219 0.86 1.89 29.91
C PRO A 219 0.56 1.65 28.43
N VAL A 220 1.48 0.98 27.73
CA VAL A 220 1.23 0.46 26.39
C VAL A 220 0.05 -0.50 26.52
N ALA A 221 -1.06 -0.19 25.85
CA ALA A 221 -2.23 -1.06 25.81
C ALA A 221 -1.79 -2.44 25.34
N THR A 222 -2.01 -3.45 26.18
CA THR A 222 -1.73 -4.84 25.83
C THR A 222 -2.85 -5.32 24.90
N PRO A 223 -2.60 -6.24 23.94
CA PRO A 223 -3.58 -6.66 22.91
C PRO A 223 -4.92 -7.23 23.41
N GLN A 224 -5.14 -7.30 24.72
CA GLN A 224 -6.37 -7.75 25.35
C GLN A 224 -7.41 -6.62 25.53
N GLU A 225 -7.01 -5.34 25.59
CA GLU A 225 -7.96 -4.20 25.70
C GLU A 225 -8.70 -3.90 24.38
N LEU A 226 -8.16 -4.33 23.22
CA LEU A 226 -8.81 -4.12 21.92
C LEU A 226 -9.95 -5.12 21.63
N ALA A 227 -10.06 -6.19 22.42
CA ALA A 227 -11.06 -7.24 22.25
C ALA A 227 -12.35 -7.03 23.06
N GLU A 228 -12.40 -6.03 23.95
CA GLU A 228 -13.55 -5.75 24.82
C GLU A 228 -14.48 -4.64 24.33
N LEU A 229 -14.21 -4.04 23.17
CA LEU A 229 -15.18 -3.17 22.48
C LEU A 229 -16.28 -4.02 21.83
N LYS A 230 -17.19 -4.56 22.65
CA LYS A 230 -18.52 -4.97 22.18
C LYS A 230 -19.30 -3.72 21.78
N PRO A 231 -19.90 -3.65 20.58
CA PRO A 231 -20.81 -2.57 20.26
C PRO A 231 -22.07 -2.72 21.12
N GLU A 232 -22.34 -1.74 21.99
CA GLU A 232 -23.67 -1.61 22.58
C GLU A 232 -24.69 -1.27 21.48
N PRO A 233 -25.87 -1.89 21.48
CA PRO A 233 -26.93 -1.50 20.56
C PRO A 233 -27.44 -0.12 20.96
N VAL A 234 -27.29 0.86 20.08
CA VAL A 234 -27.97 2.14 20.18
C VAL A 234 -29.47 1.88 20.11
N VAL A 235 -30.15 1.98 21.25
CA VAL A 235 -31.61 2.04 21.31
C VAL A 235 -32.02 3.40 20.76
N VAL A 236 -32.50 3.43 19.53
CA VAL A 236 -33.14 4.61 18.94
C VAL A 236 -34.55 4.70 19.52
N ASP A 237 -34.75 5.65 20.43
CA ASP A 237 -36.06 5.98 21.00
C ASP A 237 -36.91 6.67 19.92
N LEU A 238 -37.84 5.92 19.31
CA LEU A 238 -38.81 6.46 18.35
C LEU A 238 -39.99 7.08 19.12
N PRO A 239 -40.41 8.32 18.81
CA PRO A 239 -41.58 8.90 19.45
C PRO A 239 -42.87 8.15 19.07
N VAL A 240 -43.64 7.79 20.10
CA VAL A 240 -44.93 7.09 20.02
C VAL A 240 -45.98 7.97 19.32
N PRO A 241 -46.83 7.42 18.42
CA PRO A 241 -47.93 8.17 17.83
C PRO A 241 -49.07 8.35 18.84
N GLU A 242 -49.49 9.61 19.04
CA GLU A 242 -50.71 9.97 19.75
C GLU A 242 -51.94 9.31 19.08
N LYS A 243 -52.66 8.49 19.85
CA LYS A 243 -53.99 8.02 19.45
C LYS A 243 -55.01 9.13 19.74
N GLN A 244 -55.52 9.76 18.70
CA GLN A 244 -56.77 10.52 18.78
C GLN A 244 -57.92 9.57 19.14
N LYS A 245 -58.72 9.97 20.13
CA LYS A 245 -60.03 9.42 20.43
C LYS A 245 -61.03 10.57 20.49
#